data_AF-A0A1S3PWF3-F1
#
_entry.id   AF-A0A1S3PWF3-F1
#
_cell.length_a   1.000
_cell.length_b   1.000
_cell.length_c   1.000
_cell.angle_alpha   90.00
_cell.angle_beta   90.00
_cell.angle_gamma   90.00
#
_symmetry.space_group_name_H-M   'P 1'
#
loop_
_entity.id
_entity.type
_entity.pdbx_description
1 polymer ?
#
loop_
_entity_poly.entity_id
_entity_poly.type
_entity_poly.pdbx_seq_one_letter_code
_entity_poly.pdbx_strand_id
1 'polypeptide(L)'
;MDRIGDTFRWKGENVATTEVTEHLIMVECIEEANVYGVKVQGHEGRVGMAAVKLKDDMEFDSKATLEHVKTCLPSYARPRFIRIQNSLAVTGTFKQMKVKLAEEGFNPSVMQDRLYYLEDSKGYIPMTQEMYQSISDGKIHL
;
A
#
# COMPACT_ATOMS: atom_id res chain seq x y z
N MET A 1 3.57 13.06 22.29
CA MET A 1 3.44 13.97 21.12
C MET A 1 4.24 13.32 20.01
N ASP A 2 3.67 12.30 19.38
CA ASP A 2 4.41 11.37 18.53
C ASP A 2 3.99 11.57 17.08
N ARG A 3 4.83 12.26 16.30
CA ARG A 3 4.73 12.29 14.82
C ARG A 3 5.24 10.97 14.20
N ILE A 4 4.95 9.83 14.83
CA ILE A 4 5.39 8.51 14.39
C ILE A 4 4.20 7.84 13.69
N GLY A 5 4.09 8.04 12.38
CA GLY A 5 3.15 7.26 11.57
C GLY A 5 2.44 7.97 10.42
N ASP A 6 2.62 9.30 10.27
CA ASP A 6 1.98 10.10 9.21
C ASP A 6 2.81 10.22 7.93
N THR A 7 4.13 9.97 8.00
CA THR A 7 5.01 10.07 6.82
C THR A 7 6.00 8.91 6.73
N PHE A 8 6.37 8.54 5.51
CA PHE A 8 7.47 7.60 5.24
C PHE A 8 8.42 8.19 4.20
N ARG A 9 9.68 7.75 4.23
CA ARG A 9 10.71 8.23 3.30
C ARG A 9 10.97 7.21 2.21
N TRP A 10 10.71 7.58 0.96
CA TRP A 10 10.90 6.74 -0.21
C TRP A 10 11.76 7.45 -1.26
N LYS A 11 12.85 6.81 -1.71
CA LYS A 11 13.80 7.41 -2.67
C LYS A 11 14.31 8.81 -2.27
N GLY A 12 14.42 9.07 -0.97
CA GLY A 12 14.84 10.38 -0.43
C GLY A 12 13.70 11.38 -0.20
N GLU A 13 12.52 11.15 -0.76
CA GLU A 13 11.34 12.00 -0.65
C GLU A 13 10.51 11.64 0.59
N ASN A 14 9.88 12.63 1.21
CA ASN A 14 8.93 12.41 2.30
C ASN A 14 7.51 12.31 1.75
N VAL A 15 6.84 11.20 2.04
CA VAL A 15 5.48 10.92 1.61
C VAL A 15 4.56 10.93 2.82
N ALA A 16 3.49 11.73 2.78
CA ALA A 16 2.45 11.72 3.81
C ALA A 16 1.46 10.58 3.57
N THR A 17 1.43 9.60 4.49
CA THR A 17 0.46 8.50 4.44
C THR A 17 -0.96 9.00 4.52
N THR A 18 -1.19 10.06 5.29
CA THR A 18 -2.54 10.60 5.56
C THR A 18 -3.12 11.21 4.30
N GLU A 19 -2.34 12.04 3.60
CA GLU A 19 -2.73 12.60 2.30
C GLU A 19 -3.03 11.50 1.26
N VAL A 20 -2.13 10.51 1.13
CA VAL A 20 -2.35 9.38 0.21
C VAL A 20 -3.61 8.59 0.58
N THR A 21 -3.88 8.43 1.87
CA THR A 21 -5.07 7.76 2.38
C THR A 21 -6.34 8.52 2.02
N GLU A 22 -6.35 9.84 2.23
CA GLU A 22 -7.47 10.72 1.89
C GLU A 22 -7.78 10.68 0.39
N HIS A 23 -6.75 10.61 -0.47
CA HIS A 23 -6.94 10.42 -1.90
C HIS A 23 -7.47 9.03 -2.27
N LEU A 24 -7.02 7.97 -1.60
CA LEU A 24 -7.51 6.63 -1.86
C LEU A 24 -8.98 6.46 -1.48
N ILE A 25 -9.42 6.98 -0.34
CA ILE A 25 -10.84 6.90 0.07
C ILE A 25 -11.78 7.73 -0.80
N MET A 26 -11.25 8.64 -1.64
CA MET A 26 -12.05 9.37 -2.63
C MET A 26 -12.42 8.52 -3.84
N VAL A 27 -11.79 7.35 -4.03
CA VAL A 27 -12.14 6.43 -5.11
C VAL A 27 -13.45 5.72 -4.74
N GLU A 28 -14.44 5.72 -5.64
CA GLU A 28 -15.77 5.19 -5.34
C GLU A 28 -15.79 3.74 -4.86
N CYS A 29 -14.89 2.89 -5.37
CA CYS A 29 -14.78 1.48 -4.98
C CYS A 29 -14.16 1.25 -3.60
N ILE A 30 -13.51 2.27 -3.02
CA ILE A 30 -12.83 2.19 -1.73
C ILE A 30 -13.78 2.71 -0.64
N GLU A 31 -14.02 1.89 0.38
CA GLU A 31 -14.75 2.27 1.59
C GLU A 31 -13.80 2.84 2.64
N GLU A 32 -12.68 2.17 2.87
CA GLU A 32 -11.66 2.60 3.82
C GLU A 32 -10.25 2.39 3.24
N ALA A 33 -9.30 3.25 3.60
CA ALA A 33 -7.89 3.09 3.22
C ALA A 33 -6.97 3.39 4.39
N ASN A 34 -5.80 2.76 4.40
CA ASN A 34 -4.76 2.99 5.38
C ASN A 34 -3.39 2.82 4.74
N VAL A 35 -2.64 3.90 4.63
CA VAL A 35 -1.31 3.91 4.03
C VAL A 35 -0.23 3.83 5.10
N TYR A 36 0.79 3.04 4.83
CA TYR A 36 1.95 2.87 5.69
C TYR A 36 3.19 2.52 4.88
N GLY A 37 4.36 2.89 5.40
CA GLY A 37 5.63 2.55 4.77
C GLY A 37 6.14 1.19 5.27
N VAL A 38 6.36 0.25 4.36
CA VAL A 38 6.99 -1.05 4.67
C VAL A 38 8.46 -1.05 4.29
N LYS A 39 9.30 -1.71 5.09
CA LYS A 39 10.72 -1.86 4.79
C LYS A 39 10.89 -3.00 3.79
N VAL A 40 11.54 -2.73 2.67
CA VAL A 40 11.86 -3.74 1.66
C VAL A 40 13.36 -3.98 1.66
N GLN A 41 13.75 -5.25 1.71
CA GLN A 41 15.15 -5.64 1.67
C GLN A 41 15.76 -5.27 0.31
N GLY A 42 16.95 -4.67 0.30
CA GLY A 42 17.61 -4.19 -0.91
C GLY A 42 17.25 -2.76 -1.34
N HIS A 43 16.29 -2.10 -0.68
CA HIS A 43 15.94 -0.71 -0.96
C HIS A 43 16.19 0.22 0.24
N GLU A 44 16.77 1.38 -0.03
CA GLU A 44 16.88 2.45 0.97
C GLU A 44 15.56 3.20 1.13
N GLY A 45 14.99 3.11 2.34
CA GLY A 45 13.76 3.79 2.71
C GLY A 45 12.62 2.81 3.03
N ARG A 46 11.40 3.32 2.93
CA ARG A 46 10.17 2.57 3.12
C ARG A 46 9.30 2.71 1.87
N VAL A 47 8.84 1.60 1.35
CA VAL A 47 7.96 1.56 0.18
C VAL A 47 6.53 1.83 0.65
N GLY A 48 5.81 2.66 -0.08
CA GLY A 48 4.40 2.94 0.20
C GLY A 48 3.53 1.71 -0.03
N MET A 49 2.83 1.29 1.01
CA MET A 49 1.82 0.23 0.99
C MET A 49 0.50 0.80 1.49
N ALA A 50 -0.60 0.47 0.82
CA ALA A 50 -1.94 0.86 1.24
C ALA A 50 -2.81 -0.38 1.48
N ALA A 51 -3.37 -0.51 2.67
CA ALA A 51 -4.45 -1.44 2.93
C ALA A 51 -5.76 -0.73 2.66
N VAL A 52 -6.59 -1.26 1.77
CA VAL A 52 -7.89 -0.70 1.43
C VAL A 52 -8.99 -1.75 1.60
N LYS A 53 -10.14 -1.28 2.03
CA LYS A 53 -11.38 -2.05 2.09
C LYS A 53 -12.27 -1.54 0.99
N LEU A 54 -12.83 -2.46 0.21
CA LEU A 54 -13.79 -2.12 -0.82
C LEU A 54 -15.19 -2.03 -0.22
N LYS A 55 -16.06 -1.26 -0.87
CA LYS A 55 -17.48 -1.27 -0.53
C LYS A 55 -18.09 -2.64 -0.81
N ASP A 56 -19.08 -3.01 -0.01
CA ASP A 56 -19.91 -4.19 -0.27
C ASP A 56 -20.44 -4.12 -1.71
N ASP A 57 -20.33 -5.22 -2.46
CA ASP A 57 -20.69 -5.35 -3.88
C ASP A 57 -19.76 -4.65 -4.92
N MET A 58 -18.61 -4.09 -4.52
CA MET A 58 -17.63 -3.52 -5.45
C MET A 58 -16.33 -4.32 -5.52
N GLU A 59 -15.72 -4.36 -6.70
CA GLU A 59 -14.38 -4.92 -6.91
C GLU A 59 -13.31 -3.82 -6.97
N PHE A 60 -12.06 -4.19 -6.71
CA PHE A 60 -10.96 -3.23 -6.75
C PHE A 60 -10.67 -2.83 -8.19
N ASP A 61 -11.03 -1.59 -8.51
CA ASP A 61 -10.73 -1.02 -9.83
C ASP A 61 -9.30 -0.46 -9.84
N SER A 62 -8.37 -1.30 -10.31
CA SER A 62 -6.96 -0.96 -10.43
C SER A 62 -6.71 0.23 -11.35
N LYS A 63 -7.52 0.39 -12.41
CA LYS A 63 -7.41 1.51 -13.34
C LYS A 63 -7.86 2.81 -12.70
N ALA A 64 -9.09 2.83 -12.16
CA ALA A 64 -9.64 4.03 -11.53
C ALA A 64 -8.79 4.47 -10.35
N THR A 65 -8.35 3.52 -9.52
CA THR A 65 -7.43 3.81 -8.42
C THR A 65 -6.15 4.42 -8.97
N LEU A 66 -5.47 3.77 -9.91
CA LEU A 66 -4.22 4.29 -10.48
C LEU A 66 -4.38 5.68 -11.10
N GLU A 67 -5.40 5.91 -11.91
CA GLU A 67 -5.64 7.22 -12.53
C GLU A 67 -5.88 8.30 -11.49
N HIS A 68 -6.63 7.99 -10.42
CA HIS A 68 -6.86 8.89 -9.30
C HIS A 68 -5.54 9.21 -8.58
N VAL A 69 -4.77 8.19 -8.18
CA VAL A 69 -3.48 8.42 -7.50
C VAL A 69 -2.46 9.08 -8.42
N LYS A 70 -2.51 8.85 -9.74
CA LYS A 70 -1.61 9.45 -10.72
C LYS A 70 -1.88 10.94 -10.92
N THR A 71 -3.15 11.33 -10.84
CA THR A 71 -3.61 12.70 -10.98
C THR A 71 -3.43 13.49 -9.69
N CYS A 72 -3.75 12.89 -8.54
CA CYS A 72 -3.65 13.55 -7.24
C CYS A 72 -2.25 13.52 -6.64
N LEU A 73 -1.48 12.43 -6.85
CA LEU A 73 -0.20 12.21 -6.19
C LEU A 73 0.99 12.10 -7.16
N PRO A 74 2.15 12.64 -6.75
CA PRO A 74 3.39 12.51 -7.51
C PRO A 74 3.89 11.05 -7.51
N SER A 75 4.71 10.69 -8.50
CA SER A 75 5.18 9.32 -8.73
C SER A 75 5.81 8.63 -7.51
N TYR A 76 6.42 9.38 -6.59
CA TYR A 76 7.04 8.85 -5.37
C TYR A 76 6.04 8.64 -4.22
N ALA A 77 4.93 9.37 -4.20
CA ALA A 77 3.90 9.27 -3.16
C ALA A 77 2.88 8.16 -3.45
N ARG A 78 2.88 7.65 -4.68
CA ARG A 78 1.97 6.57 -5.09
C ARG A 78 2.30 5.28 -4.34
N PRO A 79 1.30 4.64 -3.71
CA PRO A 79 1.51 3.37 -3.05
C PRO A 79 1.86 2.31 -4.11
N ARG A 80 3.01 1.66 -3.92
CA ARG A 80 3.48 0.58 -4.79
C ARG A 80 2.74 -0.73 -4.52
N PHE A 81 2.25 -0.91 -3.30
CA PHE A 81 1.51 -2.10 -2.91
C PHE A 81 0.12 -1.71 -2.43
N ILE A 82 -0.90 -2.42 -2.90
CA ILE A 82 -2.28 -2.28 -2.43
C ILE A 82 -2.72 -3.63 -1.87
N ARG A 83 -3.19 -3.68 -0.63
CA ARG A 83 -3.77 -4.86 0.01
C ARG A 83 -5.26 -4.66 0.12
N ILE A 84 -6.05 -5.54 -0.50
CA ILE A 84 -7.51 -5.52 -0.40
C ILE A 84 -7.93 -6.43 0.75
N GLN A 85 -8.55 -5.84 1.78
CA GLN A 85 -9.03 -6.58 2.94
C GLN A 85 -10.55 -6.44 3.06
N ASN A 86 -11.24 -7.52 3.45
CA ASN A 86 -12.69 -7.48 3.72
C ASN A 86 -13.03 -6.66 4.99
N SER A 87 -12.07 -6.49 5.89
CA SER A 87 -12.22 -5.66 7.08
C SER A 87 -10.86 -5.11 7.46
N LEU A 88 -10.74 -3.79 7.55
CA LEU A 88 -9.66 -3.20 8.32
C LEU A 88 -9.98 -3.50 9.78
N ALA A 89 -9.17 -4.31 10.47
CA ALA A 89 -9.40 -4.60 11.88
C ALA A 89 -9.27 -3.32 12.73
N VAL A 90 -10.40 -2.66 12.98
CA VAL A 90 -10.54 -1.46 13.85
C VAL A 90 -10.39 -1.80 15.34
N THR A 91 -10.09 -3.06 15.70
CA THR A 91 -10.11 -3.56 17.08
C THR A 91 -8.84 -3.27 17.90
N GLY A 92 -7.96 -2.37 17.45
CA GLY A 92 -6.81 -1.90 18.24
C GLY A 92 -6.35 -0.53 17.78
N THR A 93 -5.88 0.31 18.70
CA THR A 93 -5.36 1.66 18.44
C THR A 93 -4.49 1.65 17.18
N PHE A 94 -4.82 2.46 16.15
CA PHE A 94 -4.18 2.51 14.81
C PHE A 94 -2.64 2.32 14.80
N LYS A 95 -1.98 2.75 15.87
CA LYS A 95 -0.54 2.59 16.12
C LYS A 95 -0.10 1.10 16.18
N GLN A 96 -0.79 0.25 16.93
CA GLN A 96 -0.45 -1.18 17.06
C GLN A 96 -0.73 -1.94 15.76
N MET A 97 -1.75 -1.53 15.02
CA MET A 97 -2.11 -2.13 13.74
C MET A 97 -1.07 -1.83 12.67
N LYS A 98 -0.64 -0.57 12.51
CA LYS A 98 0.42 -0.19 11.56
C LYS A 98 1.72 -0.95 11.83
N VAL A 99 2.07 -1.18 13.10
CA VAL A 99 3.24 -1.99 13.47
C VAL A 99 3.07 -3.43 13.03
N LYS A 100 1.95 -4.09 13.36
CA LYS A 100 1.67 -5.46 12.90
C LYS A 100 1.67 -5.58 11.39
N LEU A 101 1.00 -4.67 10.67
CA LEU A 101 0.96 -4.68 9.21
C LEU A 101 2.36 -4.48 8.60
N ALA A 102 3.17 -3.61 9.20
CA ALA A 102 4.56 -3.42 8.79
C ALA A 102 5.45 -4.64 9.11
N GLU A 103 5.17 -5.36 10.20
CA GLU A 103 5.84 -6.63 10.55
C GLU A 103 5.43 -7.79 9.64
N GLU A 104 4.13 -7.91 9.30
CA GLU A 104 3.65 -8.84 8.28
C GLU A 104 4.24 -8.51 6.89
N GLY A 105 4.52 -7.22 6.66
CA GLY A 105 5.19 -6.72 5.47
C GLY A 105 4.29 -6.84 4.24
N PHE A 106 4.81 -7.49 3.20
CA PHE A 106 4.12 -7.67 1.92
C PHE A 106 4.11 -9.16 1.50
N ASN A 107 4.12 -10.06 2.49
CA ASN A 107 4.23 -11.50 2.26
C ASN A 107 2.89 -12.14 1.85
N PRO A 108 2.71 -12.59 0.59
CA PRO A 108 1.46 -13.18 0.14
C PRO A 108 1.19 -14.58 0.71
N SER A 109 2.13 -15.25 1.38
CA SER A 109 1.87 -16.52 2.06
C SER A 109 1.28 -16.34 3.46
N VAL A 110 1.59 -15.23 4.12
CA VAL A 110 1.09 -14.92 5.46
C VAL A 110 -0.28 -14.25 5.36
N MET A 111 -0.48 -13.47 4.29
CA MET A 111 -1.72 -12.75 4.02
C MET A 111 -2.64 -13.61 3.14
N GLN A 112 -3.86 -13.88 3.61
CA GLN A 112 -4.92 -14.48 2.76
C GLN A 112 -5.63 -13.44 1.88
N ASP A 113 -5.30 -12.17 2.07
CA ASP A 113 -5.87 -11.03 1.37
C ASP A 113 -5.30 -10.89 -0.05
N ARG A 114 -6.06 -10.25 -0.94
CA ARG A 114 -5.58 -9.95 -2.30
C ARG A 114 -4.57 -8.81 -2.24
N LEU A 115 -3.32 -9.12 -2.56
CA LEU A 115 -2.25 -8.14 -2.67
C LEU A 115 -2.04 -7.77 -4.13
N TYR A 116 -1.88 -6.49 -4.41
CA TYR A 116 -1.61 -5.93 -5.73
C TYR A 116 -0.33 -5.10 -5.70
N TYR A 117 0.40 -5.15 -6.79
CA TYR A 117 1.64 -4.42 -7.02
C TYR A 117 1.45 -3.45 -8.18
N LEU A 118 1.92 -2.21 -8.01
CA LEU A 118 1.89 -1.17 -9.03
C LEU A 118 3.05 -1.32 -10.01
N GLU A 119 2.73 -1.85 -11.19
CA GLU A 119 3.61 -1.86 -12.36
C GLU A 119 3.38 -0.58 -13.18
N ASP A 120 4.43 0.17 -13.53
CA ASP A 120 4.28 1.47 -14.23
C ASP A 120 3.65 1.31 -15.63
N SER A 121 3.84 0.17 -16.28
CA SER A 121 3.32 -0.12 -17.63
C SER A 121 1.92 -0.76 -17.64
N LYS A 122 1.58 -1.63 -16.68
CA LYS A 122 0.28 -2.32 -16.62
C LYS A 122 -0.68 -1.79 -15.55
N GLY A 123 -0.19 -1.11 -14.52
CA GLY A 123 -0.95 -0.68 -13.35
C GLY A 123 -0.92 -1.70 -12.21
N TYR A 124 -1.97 -1.71 -11.38
CA TYR A 124 -2.02 -2.65 -10.24
C TYR A 124 -2.30 -4.08 -10.70
N ILE A 125 -1.30 -4.93 -10.60
CA ILE A 125 -1.36 -6.36 -10.94
C ILE A 125 -1.33 -7.20 -9.66
N PRO A 126 -1.98 -8.37 -9.61
CA PRO A 126 -1.95 -9.23 -8.43
C PRO A 126 -0.52 -9.67 -8.13
N MET A 127 -0.13 -9.53 -6.86
CA MET A 127 1.20 -9.87 -6.39
C MET A 127 1.29 -11.37 -6.13
N THR A 128 2.26 -12.03 -6.77
CA THR A 128 2.52 -13.46 -6.62
C THR A 128 3.70 -13.72 -5.66
N GLN A 129 3.78 -14.94 -5.16
CA GLN A 129 4.92 -15.43 -4.37
C GLN A 129 6.26 -15.19 -5.08
N GLU A 130 6.31 -15.40 -6.39
CA GLU A 130 7.49 -15.20 -7.22
C GLU A 130 7.92 -13.73 -7.27
N MET A 131 6.96 -12.80 -7.36
CA MET A 131 7.24 -11.37 -7.29
C MET A 131 7.76 -10.96 -5.91
N TYR A 132 7.13 -11.48 -4.84
CA TYR A 132 7.61 -11.26 -3.47
C TYR A 132 9.07 -11.69 -3.32
N GLN A 133 9.39 -12.91 -3.74
CA GLN A 133 10.76 -13.42 -3.69
C GLN A 133 11.69 -12.56 -4.54
N SER A 134 11.27 -12.16 -5.74
CA SER A 134 12.08 -11.33 -6.63
C SER A 134 12.32 -9.91 -6.09
N ILE A 135 11.35 -9.32 -5.39
CA ILE A 135 11.52 -8.03 -4.69
C ILE A 135 12.45 -8.21 -3.49
N SER A 136 12.26 -9.27 -2.70
CA SER A 136 13.08 -9.56 -1.53
C SER A 136 14.53 -9.91 -1.87
N ASP A 137 14.75 -10.53 -3.03
CA ASP A 137 16.06 -10.88 -3.61
C ASP A 137 16.71 -9.67 -4.33
N GLY A 138 16.00 -8.54 -4.46
CA GLY A 138 16.48 -7.35 -5.17
C GLY A 138 16.51 -7.47 -6.69
N LYS A 139 15.86 -8.49 -7.27
CA LYS A 139 15.70 -8.66 -8.73
C LYS A 139 14.71 -7.66 -9.32
N ILE A 140 13.65 -7.33 -8.57
CA ILE A 140 12.66 -6.32 -8.96
C ILE A 140 12.99 -5.02 -8.24
N HIS A 141 13.34 -4.00 -9.02
CA HIS A 141 13.55 -2.64 -8.49
C HIS A 141 12.23 -1.87 -8.43
N LEU A 142 11.90 -1.40 -7.22
CA LEU A 142 10.76 -0.53 -6.92
C LEU A 142 11.06 0.96 -7.18
#